data_AF-A0AAN5ID61-F1
#
_entry.id   AF-A0AAN5ID61-F1
#
_cell.length_a   1.000
_cell.length_b   1.000
_cell.length_c   1.000
_cell.angle_alpha   90.00
_cell.angle_beta   90.00
_cell.angle_gamma   90.00
#
_symmetry.space_group_name_H-M   'P 1'
#
loop_
_entity.id
_entity.type
_entity.pdbx_description
1 polymer ?
#
loop_
_entity_poly.entity_id
_entity_poly.type
_entity_poly.pdbx_seq_one_letter_code
_entity_poly.pdbx_strand_id
1 'polypeptide(L)'
;MQFAIYISRNNTDPFVPMFEIIYIIEVHAVMIIKIIIKFQAIIYYLYYTRWNLVRLRLIFPVLVGLIHSLSRLFVMHHQYFGPSEYVETYTLIYASMIKQIFFGYMTVINFIVAMDRWVATKAWSWYERCGKTTLLFFAVQETTLNSIFVHLQLFVLVLRWNKREMRLLKRGAVINRYSVSRTYQIKENISVLTSYIKVSRPKMAFSTPPFVSFAIFLLVPANAGFDGLRYFSAAMFDLWLSLS
;
A
#
# COMPACT_ATOMS: atom_id res chain seq x y z
N MET A 1 18.58 -7.16 17.91
CA MET A 1 17.89 -6.61 16.74
C MET A 1 16.47 -6.30 17.21
N GLN A 2 16.12 -5.02 17.41
CA GLN A 2 14.77 -4.66 17.89
C GLN A 2 13.80 -4.84 16.73
N PHE A 3 13.01 -5.91 16.76
CA PHE A 3 12.04 -6.23 15.70
C PHE A 3 10.77 -5.39 15.79
N ALA A 4 10.45 -4.86 16.97
CA ALA A 4 9.31 -4.02 17.22
C ALA A 4 9.76 -2.59 17.54
N ILE A 5 9.44 -1.64 16.66
CA ILE A 5 9.58 -0.21 16.96
C ILE A 5 8.30 0.20 17.69
N TYR A 6 8.35 0.21 19.02
CA TYR A 6 7.33 0.79 19.87
C TYR A 6 7.98 1.64 20.96
N ILE A 7 7.29 2.69 21.39
CA ILE A 7 7.78 3.60 22.42
C ILE A 7 7.14 3.19 23.75
N SER A 8 7.94 2.90 24.77
CA SER A 8 7.44 2.67 26.13
C SER A 8 6.89 3.98 26.71
N ARG A 9 5.81 3.89 27.48
CA ARG A 9 5.16 5.01 28.15
C ARG A 9 6.14 5.81 29.03
N ASN A 10 7.05 5.14 29.71
CA ASN A 10 8.06 5.79 30.55
C ASN A 10 8.92 6.81 29.77
N ASN A 11 9.14 6.56 28.48
CA ASN A 11 9.92 7.48 27.63
C ASN A 11 9.08 8.66 27.13
N THR A 12 7.75 8.55 27.14
CA THR A 12 6.83 9.59 26.66
C THR A 12 6.25 10.45 27.76
N ASP A 13 6.14 9.93 28.99
CA ASP A 13 5.57 10.65 30.14
C ASP A 13 6.22 12.02 30.42
N PRO A 14 7.55 12.22 30.23
CA PRO A 14 8.17 13.55 30.40
C PRO A 14 7.68 14.61 29.41
N PHE A 15 7.02 14.21 28.32
CA PHE A 15 6.61 15.08 27.22
C PHE A 15 5.08 15.26 27.14
N VAL A 16 4.35 14.99 28.23
CA VAL A 16 2.92 15.31 28.34
C VAL A 16 2.72 16.84 28.15
N PRO A 17 1.75 17.29 27.34
CA PRO A 17 0.63 16.54 26.72
C PRO A 17 0.87 16.10 25.27
N MET A 18 2.08 16.29 24.72
CA MET A 18 2.32 16.14 23.28
C MET A 18 1.97 14.75 22.75
N PHE A 19 2.42 13.68 23.43
CA PHE A 19 2.18 12.30 22.97
C PHE A 19 0.72 11.88 23.14
N GLU A 20 0.00 12.39 24.13
CA GLU A 20 -1.43 12.12 24.30
C GLU A 20 -2.24 12.67 23.11
N ILE A 21 -1.91 13.89 22.68
CA ILE A 21 -2.52 14.50 21.49
C ILE A 21 -2.24 13.65 20.25
N ILE A 22 -0.99 13.18 20.07
CA ILE A 22 -0.62 12.31 18.95
C ILE A 22 -1.43 11.00 18.97
N TYR A 23 -1.54 10.33 20.12
CA TYR A 23 -2.34 9.10 20.24
C TYR A 23 -3.83 9.34 19.96
N ILE A 24 -4.40 10.46 20.43
CA ILE A 24 -5.79 10.83 20.15
C ILE A 24 -5.98 11.03 18.65
N ILE A 25 -5.10 11.78 17.98
CA ILE A 25 -5.15 11.99 16.52
C ILE A 25 -5.07 10.64 15.80
N GLU A 26 -4.18 9.76 16.25
CA GLU A 26 -3.99 8.45 15.64
C GLU A 26 -5.24 7.56 15.76
N VAL A 27 -5.86 7.49 16.94
CA VAL A 27 -7.12 6.76 17.15
C VAL A 27 -8.22 7.32 16.24
N HIS A 28 -8.35 8.64 16.15
CA HIS A 28 -9.34 9.27 15.27
C HIS A 28 -9.08 8.94 13.80
N ALA A 29 -7.82 8.98 13.35
CA ALA A 29 -7.44 8.59 12.00
C ALA A 29 -7.81 7.14 11.68
N VAL A 30 -7.49 6.20 12.58
CA VAL A 30 -7.85 4.77 12.41
C VAL A 30 -9.36 4.58 12.33
N MET A 31 -10.14 5.32 13.13
CA MET A 31 -11.60 5.26 13.09
C MET A 31 -12.19 5.83 11.79
N ILE A 32 -11.66 6.96 11.30
CA ILE A 32 -12.06 7.56 10.03
C ILE A 32 -11.74 6.61 8.87
N ILE A 33 -10.55 6.00 8.84
CA ILE A 33 -10.15 5.04 7.82
C ILE A 33 -11.10 3.84 7.78
N LYS A 34 -11.50 3.30 8.95
CA LYS A 34 -12.50 2.22 9.01
C LYS A 34 -13.84 2.61 8.42
N ILE A 35 -14.30 3.85 8.64
CA ILE A 35 -15.55 4.37 8.06
C ILE A 35 -15.41 4.47 6.54
N ILE A 36 -14.29 5.00 6.04
CA ILE A 36 -14.02 5.10 4.60
C ILE A 36 -13.99 3.72 3.96
N ILE A 37 -13.31 2.73 4.56
CA ILE A 37 -13.26 1.35 4.05
C ILE A 37 -14.67 0.74 3.97
N LYS A 38 -15.49 0.91 5.01
CA LYS A 38 -16.89 0.44 4.99
C LYS A 38 -17.70 1.12 3.89
N PHE A 39 -17.56 2.43 3.74
CA PHE A 39 -18.27 3.19 2.71
C PHE A 39 -17.85 2.76 1.29
N GLN A 40 -16.56 2.54 1.07
CA GLN A 40 -16.04 2.00 -0.19
C GLN A 40 -16.59 0.59 -0.47
N ALA A 41 -16.67 -0.27 0.55
CA ALA A 41 -17.27 -1.60 0.41
C ALA A 41 -18.77 -1.53 0.06
N ILE A 42 -19.51 -0.56 0.62
CA ILE A 42 -20.93 -0.32 0.31
C ILE A 42 -21.11 0.20 -1.11
N ILE A 43 -20.39 1.26 -1.52
CA ILE A 43 -20.42 1.76 -2.90
C ILE A 43 -20.11 0.62 -3.86
N TYR A 44 -19.07 -0.15 -3.55
CA TYR A 44 -18.68 -1.29 -4.35
C TYR A 44 -19.80 -2.33 -4.45
N TYR A 45 -20.45 -2.67 -3.34
CA TYR A 45 -21.61 -3.57 -3.31
C TYR A 45 -22.79 -3.03 -4.15
N LEU A 46 -23.01 -1.71 -4.18
CA LEU A 46 -24.08 -1.09 -4.95
C LEU A 46 -23.78 -1.03 -6.46
N TYR A 47 -22.52 -0.84 -6.86
CA TYR A 47 -22.09 -0.84 -8.27
C TYR A 47 -21.75 -2.26 -8.81
N TYR A 48 -21.94 -3.29 -7.98
CA TYR A 48 -21.40 -4.65 -8.10
C TYR A 48 -21.89 -5.50 -9.29
N THR A 49 -22.96 -5.09 -9.96
CA THR A 49 -23.75 -5.98 -10.84
C THR A 49 -23.06 -6.34 -12.17
N ARG A 50 -21.88 -5.77 -12.51
CA ARG A 50 -21.38 -5.84 -13.91
C ARG A 50 -19.97 -6.37 -14.18
N TRP A 51 -19.09 -6.61 -13.19
CA TRP A 51 -17.68 -6.99 -13.47
C TRP A 51 -17.12 -8.03 -12.47
N ASN A 52 -16.90 -9.28 -12.92
CA ASN A 52 -16.50 -10.41 -12.05
C ASN A 52 -15.00 -10.45 -11.71
N LEU A 53 -14.12 -9.94 -12.58
CA LEU A 53 -12.66 -10.05 -12.42
C LEU A 53 -12.04 -8.98 -11.52
N VAL A 54 -12.66 -7.81 -11.44
CA VAL A 54 -12.25 -6.71 -10.54
C VAL A 54 -12.48 -7.10 -9.06
N ARG A 55 -13.28 -8.14 -8.80
CA ARG A 55 -13.81 -8.49 -7.47
C ARG A 55 -12.77 -8.99 -6.49
N LEU A 56 -11.95 -9.97 -6.90
CA LEU A 56 -10.97 -10.57 -6.00
C LEU A 56 -9.93 -9.54 -5.53
N ARG A 57 -9.53 -8.66 -6.45
CA ARG A 57 -8.45 -7.68 -6.25
C ARG A 57 -8.80 -6.50 -5.37
N LEU A 58 -10.09 -6.22 -5.17
CA LEU A 58 -10.53 -5.20 -4.22
C LEU A 58 -10.78 -5.77 -2.82
N ILE A 59 -11.18 -7.05 -2.74
CA ILE A 59 -11.44 -7.71 -1.46
C ILE A 59 -10.15 -7.87 -0.64
N PHE A 60 -9.06 -8.32 -1.26
CA PHE A 60 -7.79 -8.54 -0.55
C PHE A 60 -7.22 -7.27 0.11
N PRO A 61 -7.09 -6.12 -0.58
CA PRO A 61 -6.64 -4.88 0.05
C PRO A 61 -7.54 -4.43 1.20
N VAL A 62 -8.86 -4.60 1.07
CA VAL A 62 -9.82 -4.25 2.12
C VAL A 62 -9.62 -5.13 3.35
N LEU A 63 -9.49 -6.45 3.17
CA LEU A 63 -9.23 -7.38 4.27
C LEU A 63 -7.88 -7.09 4.96
N VAL A 64 -6.83 -6.87 4.18
CA VAL A 64 -5.49 -6.53 4.69
C VAL A 64 -5.53 -5.20 5.46
N GLY A 65 -6.27 -4.20 4.98
CA GLY A 65 -6.48 -2.93 5.69
C GLY A 65 -7.27 -3.07 6.99
N LEU A 66 -8.28 -3.95 7.04
CA LEU A 66 -9.02 -4.24 8.27
C LEU A 66 -8.13 -4.93 9.31
N ILE A 67 -7.36 -5.94 8.92
CA ILE A 67 -6.42 -6.65 9.80
C ILE A 67 -5.37 -5.67 10.34
N HIS A 68 -4.80 -4.83 9.46
CA HIS A 68 -3.86 -3.79 9.86
C HIS A 68 -4.46 -2.82 10.88
N SER A 69 -5.66 -2.30 10.62
CA SER A 69 -6.35 -1.37 11.52
C SER A 69 -6.62 -1.97 12.91
N LEU A 70 -6.94 -3.28 12.97
CA LEU A 70 -7.09 -3.99 14.24
C LEU A 70 -5.76 -4.17 14.96
N SER A 71 -4.71 -4.57 14.24
CA SER A 71 -3.36 -4.73 14.81
C SER A 71 -2.86 -3.42 15.44
N ARG A 72 -3.19 -2.26 14.85
CA ARG A 72 -2.75 -0.97 15.39
C ARG A 72 -3.47 -0.59 16.69
N LEU A 73 -4.76 -0.89 16.82
CA LEU A 73 -5.47 -0.72 18.09
C LEU A 73 -4.83 -1.54 19.22
N PHE A 74 -4.38 -2.78 18.93
CA PHE A 74 -3.68 -3.60 19.92
C PHE A 74 -2.33 -3.00 20.33
N VAL A 75 -1.56 -2.47 19.37
CA VAL A 75 -0.29 -1.79 19.67
C VAL A 75 -0.52 -0.56 20.53
N MET A 76 -1.48 0.29 20.18
CA MET A 76 -1.81 1.49 20.98
C MET A 76 -2.29 1.14 22.38
N HIS A 77 -3.15 0.12 22.51
CA HIS A 77 -3.59 -0.36 23.82
C HIS A 77 -2.39 -0.80 24.67
N HIS A 78 -1.44 -1.54 24.08
CA HIS A 78 -0.24 -1.95 24.79
C HIS A 78 0.71 -0.79 25.10
N GLN A 79 0.85 0.20 24.21
CA GLN A 79 1.66 1.39 24.47
C GLN A 79 1.12 2.23 25.64
N TYR A 80 -0.21 2.30 25.78
CA TYR A 80 -0.85 3.14 26.80
C TYR A 80 -1.05 2.42 28.15
N PHE A 81 -1.51 1.17 28.12
CA PHE A 81 -1.84 0.37 29.32
C PHE A 81 -0.81 -0.73 29.65
N GLY A 82 0.21 -0.92 28.81
CA GLY A 82 1.22 -1.96 29.01
C GLY A 82 2.12 -1.72 30.23
N PRO A 83 2.89 -2.74 30.63
CA PRO A 83 3.87 -2.59 31.71
C PRO A 83 4.88 -1.49 31.36
N SER A 84 5.33 -0.78 32.40
CA SER A 84 6.33 0.28 32.29
C SER A 84 7.70 -0.25 31.85
N GLU A 85 8.01 -1.49 32.24
CA GLU A 85 9.20 -2.20 31.81
C GLU A 85 9.08 -2.66 30.35
N TYR A 86 10.22 -2.63 29.64
CA TYR A 86 10.29 -3.01 28.24
C TYR A 86 10.11 -4.53 28.10
N VAL A 87 8.85 -4.97 28.01
CA VAL A 87 8.49 -6.38 27.82
C VAL A 87 8.02 -6.57 26.37
N GLU A 88 8.87 -7.20 25.55
CA GLU A 88 8.49 -7.60 24.20
C GLU A 88 7.51 -8.78 24.28
N THR A 89 6.23 -8.48 24.10
CA THR A 89 5.18 -9.52 24.07
C THR A 89 5.03 -10.09 22.66
N TYR A 90 4.69 -11.37 22.54
CA TYR A 90 4.44 -12.01 21.24
C TYR A 90 3.37 -11.27 20.40
N THR A 91 2.39 -10.66 21.07
CA THR A 91 1.35 -9.85 20.43
C THR A 91 1.91 -8.59 19.76
N LEU A 92 2.85 -7.89 20.40
CA LEU A 92 3.53 -6.73 19.81
C LEU A 92 4.37 -7.10 18.59
N ILE A 93 5.09 -8.21 18.66
CA ILE A 93 5.91 -8.71 17.54
C ILE A 93 5.00 -9.01 16.36
N TYR A 94 3.91 -9.75 16.57
CA TYR A 94 2.96 -10.09 15.52
C TYR A 94 2.29 -8.86 14.90
N ALA A 95 1.87 -7.89 15.73
CA ALA A 95 1.30 -6.65 15.24
C ALA A 95 2.31 -5.81 14.43
N SER A 96 3.58 -5.82 14.84
CA SER A 96 4.67 -5.16 14.10
C SER A 96 4.92 -5.82 12.74
N MET A 97 4.82 -7.15 12.65
CA MET A 97 4.90 -7.88 11.37
C MET A 97 3.73 -7.53 10.45
N ILE A 98 2.50 -7.47 10.97
CA ILE A 98 1.32 -7.05 10.19
C ILE A 98 1.52 -5.65 9.61
N LYS A 99 2.09 -4.71 10.38
CA LYS A 99 2.43 -3.36 9.91
C LYS A 99 3.36 -3.39 8.70
N GLN A 100 4.42 -4.19 8.76
CA GLN A 100 5.38 -4.33 7.65
C GLN A 100 4.74 -4.97 6.41
N ILE A 101 3.92 -6.01 6.60
CA ILE A 101 3.19 -6.69 5.52
C ILE A 101 2.23 -5.71 4.84
N PHE A 102 1.46 -4.94 5.61
CA PHE A 102 0.53 -3.94 5.09
C PHE A 102 1.24 -2.89 4.24
N PHE A 103 2.35 -2.34 4.76
CA PHE A 103 3.13 -1.35 4.02
C PHE A 103 3.68 -1.91 2.72
N GLY A 104 4.28 -3.11 2.76
CA GLY A 104 4.74 -3.82 1.57
C GLY A 104 3.62 -4.02 0.54
N TYR A 105 2.47 -4.52 1.00
CA TYR A 105 1.29 -4.73 0.15
C TYR A 105 0.81 -3.44 -0.52
N MET A 106 0.71 -2.35 0.24
CA MET A 106 0.23 -1.06 -0.26
C MET A 106 1.18 -0.40 -1.27
N THR A 107 2.48 -0.67 -1.19
CA THR A 107 3.44 -0.20 -2.20
C THR A 107 3.35 -1.01 -3.51
N VAL A 108 3.08 -2.31 -3.41
CA VAL A 108 3.07 -3.24 -4.54
C VAL A 108 1.76 -3.21 -5.33
N ILE A 109 0.63 -2.88 -4.72
CA ILE A 109 -0.69 -2.95 -5.36
C ILE A 109 -0.78 -2.21 -6.71
N ASN A 110 -0.14 -1.04 -6.84
CA ASN A 110 -0.13 -0.27 -8.09
C ASN A 110 0.56 -1.03 -9.23
N PHE A 111 1.62 -1.78 -8.92
CA PHE A 111 2.31 -2.60 -9.91
C PHE A 111 1.43 -3.75 -10.40
N ILE A 112 0.75 -4.44 -9.50
CA ILE A 112 -0.13 -5.57 -9.83
C ILE A 112 -1.18 -5.13 -10.83
N VAL A 113 -1.79 -3.97 -10.57
CA VAL A 113 -2.79 -3.45 -11.50
C VAL A 113 -2.15 -3.09 -12.85
N ALA A 114 -0.94 -2.55 -12.87
CA ALA A 114 -0.24 -2.27 -14.12
C ALA A 114 0.11 -3.55 -14.91
N MET A 115 0.61 -4.59 -14.24
CA MET A 115 0.94 -5.89 -14.82
C MET A 115 -0.29 -6.56 -15.40
N ASP A 116 -1.41 -6.49 -14.69
CA ASP A 116 -2.69 -7.01 -15.14
C ASP A 116 -3.16 -6.37 -16.44
N ARG A 117 -3.10 -5.03 -16.50
CA ARG A 117 -3.45 -4.28 -17.71
C ARG A 117 -2.53 -4.63 -18.87
N TRP A 118 -1.25 -4.86 -18.59
CA TRP A 118 -0.30 -5.31 -19.60
C TRP A 118 -0.65 -6.70 -20.14
N VAL A 119 -0.94 -7.67 -19.27
CA VAL A 119 -1.35 -9.02 -19.68
C VAL A 119 -2.68 -8.99 -20.44
N ALA A 120 -3.67 -8.22 -19.96
CA ALA A 120 -4.93 -8.01 -20.68
C ALA A 120 -4.72 -7.39 -22.07
N THR A 121 -3.69 -6.56 -22.26
CA THR A 121 -3.33 -6.02 -23.59
C THR A 121 -2.78 -7.10 -24.53
N LYS A 122 -1.93 -8.00 -24.02
CA LYS A 122 -1.20 -8.97 -24.83
C LYS A 122 -2.01 -10.23 -25.09
N ALA A 123 -2.77 -10.68 -24.10
CA ALA A 123 -3.53 -11.92 -24.10
C ALA A 123 -5.03 -11.66 -23.91
N TRP A 124 -5.57 -10.65 -24.60
CA TRP A 124 -6.96 -10.19 -24.42
C TRP A 124 -7.99 -11.31 -24.57
N SER A 125 -7.85 -12.17 -25.59
CA SER A 125 -8.80 -13.25 -25.87
C SER A 125 -8.75 -14.36 -24.82
N TRP A 126 -7.58 -14.58 -24.22
CA TRP A 126 -7.41 -15.48 -23.08
C TRP A 126 -8.01 -14.87 -21.80
N TYR A 127 -7.82 -13.57 -21.60
CA TYR A 127 -8.32 -12.82 -20.45
C TYR A 127 -9.86 -12.76 -20.44
N GLU A 128 -10.49 -12.51 -21.59
CA GLU A 128 -11.94 -12.41 -21.75
C GLU A 128 -12.67 -13.76 -21.57
N ARG A 129 -12.01 -14.87 -21.88
CA ARG A 129 -12.56 -16.22 -21.67
C ARG A 129 -12.70 -16.60 -20.20
N CYS A 130 -12.05 -15.87 -19.28
CA CYS A 130 -12.14 -16.07 -17.83
C CYS A 130 -12.00 -17.56 -17.41
N GLY A 131 -11.06 -18.29 -18.02
CA GLY A 131 -10.86 -19.72 -17.78
C GLY A 131 -10.09 -20.01 -16.49
N LYS A 132 -9.91 -21.31 -16.17
CA LYS A 132 -9.12 -21.76 -14.99
C LYS A 132 -7.67 -21.25 -15.02
N THR A 133 -7.10 -21.09 -16.21
CA THR A 133 -5.74 -20.54 -16.38
C THR A 133 -5.66 -19.07 -15.99
N THR A 134 -6.72 -18.28 -16.20
CA THR A 134 -6.80 -16.88 -15.75
C THR A 134 -6.81 -16.81 -14.22
N LEU A 135 -7.53 -17.71 -13.54
CA LEU A 135 -7.49 -17.83 -12.08
C LEU A 135 -6.10 -18.21 -11.56
N LEU A 136 -5.43 -19.18 -12.20
CA LEU A 136 -4.07 -19.57 -11.85
C LEU A 136 -3.09 -18.40 -12.00
N PHE A 137 -3.22 -17.59 -13.05
CA PHE A 137 -2.42 -16.38 -13.22
C PHE A 137 -2.59 -15.41 -12.06
N PHE A 138 -3.82 -15.15 -11.61
CA PHE A 138 -4.03 -14.31 -10.44
C PHE A 138 -3.45 -14.93 -9.17
N ALA A 139 -3.58 -16.24 -8.96
CA ALA A 139 -2.97 -16.91 -7.82
C ALA A 139 -1.43 -16.76 -7.82
N VAL A 140 -0.78 -16.95 -8.97
CA VAL A 140 0.67 -16.75 -9.13
C VAL A 140 1.07 -15.28 -8.92
N GLN A 141 0.24 -14.36 -9.38
CA GLN A 141 0.47 -12.93 -9.19
C GLN A 141 0.39 -12.54 -7.70
N GLU A 142 -0.58 -13.07 -6.96
CA GLU A 142 -0.72 -12.89 -5.51
C GLU A 142 0.44 -13.55 -4.73
N THR A 143 0.99 -14.68 -5.20
CA THR A 143 2.18 -15.26 -4.53
C THR A 143 3.45 -14.46 -4.82
N THR A 144 3.62 -13.97 -6.06
CA THR A 144 4.77 -13.14 -6.47
C THR A 144 4.82 -11.81 -5.70
N LEU A 145 3.65 -11.30 -5.31
CA LEU A 145 3.41 -10.11 -4.50
C LEU A 145 4.23 -10.06 -3.20
N ASN A 146 4.57 -11.22 -2.62
CA ASN A 146 5.42 -11.30 -1.44
C ASN A 146 6.90 -10.96 -1.71
N SER A 147 7.29 -10.75 -2.97
CA SER A 147 8.68 -10.53 -3.42
C SER A 147 8.98 -9.04 -3.68
N ILE A 148 8.95 -8.21 -2.63
CA ILE A 148 8.86 -6.74 -2.65
C ILE A 148 9.81 -6.02 -3.64
N PHE A 149 11.05 -6.46 -3.82
CA PHE A 149 12.08 -5.70 -4.55
C PHE A 149 11.94 -5.65 -6.08
N VAL A 150 11.15 -6.52 -6.71
CA VAL A 150 11.08 -6.63 -8.18
C VAL A 150 10.11 -5.62 -8.82
N HIS A 151 9.25 -4.99 -8.02
CA HIS A 151 7.99 -4.42 -8.49
C HIS A 151 8.12 -3.02 -9.15
N LEU A 152 8.96 -2.14 -8.61
CA LEU A 152 9.13 -0.78 -9.15
C LEU A 152 9.79 -0.80 -10.54
N GLN A 153 10.75 -1.69 -10.74
CA GLN A 153 11.49 -1.83 -12.00
C GLN A 153 10.57 -2.33 -13.12
N LEU A 154 9.74 -3.34 -12.83
CA LEU A 154 8.80 -3.88 -13.80
C LEU A 154 7.69 -2.89 -14.17
N PHE A 155 7.20 -2.04 -13.24
CA PHE A 155 6.20 -1.01 -13.55
C PHE A 155 6.71 -0.05 -14.65
N VAL A 156 7.93 0.45 -14.46
CA VAL A 156 8.55 1.40 -15.40
C VAL A 156 8.78 0.75 -16.76
N LEU A 157 9.18 -0.53 -16.78
CA LEU A 157 9.37 -1.31 -18.00
C LEU A 157 8.06 -1.49 -18.78
N VAL A 158 6.97 -1.88 -18.10
CA VAL A 158 5.63 -2.02 -18.69
C VAL A 158 5.17 -0.70 -19.32
N LEU A 159 5.32 0.42 -18.60
CA LEU A 159 4.94 1.74 -19.11
C LEU A 159 5.75 2.14 -20.35
N ARG A 160 7.06 1.93 -20.32
CA ARG A 160 7.96 2.20 -21.45
C ARG A 160 7.60 1.34 -22.66
N TRP A 161 7.27 0.07 -22.44
CA TRP A 161 6.86 -0.86 -23.49
C TRP A 161 5.54 -0.42 -24.15
N ASN A 162 4.50 -0.13 -23.37
CA ASN A 162 3.21 0.30 -23.92
C ASN A 162 3.34 1.59 -24.76
N LYS A 163 4.19 2.54 -24.33
CA LYS A 163 4.51 3.74 -25.12
C LYS A 163 5.29 3.43 -26.40
N ARG A 164 6.13 2.40 -26.41
CA ARG A 164 6.87 1.95 -27.61
C ARG A 164 5.92 1.33 -28.63
N GLU A 165 5.05 0.41 -28.21
CA GLU A 165 4.04 -0.22 -29.08
C GLU A 165 3.14 0.83 -29.74
N MET A 166 2.68 1.82 -28.98
CA MET A 166 1.87 2.92 -29.53
C MET A 166 2.63 3.72 -30.60
N ARG A 167 3.94 3.94 -30.42
CA ARG A 167 4.77 4.62 -31.43
C ARG A 167 4.95 3.76 -32.69
N LEU A 168 5.06 2.45 -32.55
CA LEU A 168 5.15 1.52 -33.68
C LEU A 168 3.84 1.48 -34.48
N LEU A 169 2.69 1.46 -33.80
CA LEU A 169 1.38 1.50 -34.46
C LEU A 169 1.14 2.79 -35.25
N LYS A 170 1.77 3.91 -34.85
CA LYS A 170 1.68 5.19 -35.58
C LYS A 170 2.54 5.26 -36.85
N ARG A 171 3.54 4.37 -37.02
CA ARG A 171 4.54 4.46 -38.10
C ARG A 171 4.09 3.86 -39.44
N GLY A 172 2.94 3.20 -39.51
CA GLY A 172 2.42 2.68 -40.78
C GLY A 172 1.24 1.76 -40.54
N ALA A 173 0.03 2.26 -40.81
CA ALA A 173 -1.17 1.44 -40.80
C ALA A 173 -1.17 0.59 -42.09
N VAL A 174 -0.67 -0.64 -41.99
CA VAL A 174 -0.82 -1.62 -43.07
C VAL A 174 -2.29 -2.05 -43.11
N ILE A 175 -2.98 -1.70 -44.20
CA ILE A 175 -4.34 -2.15 -44.53
C ILE A 175 -4.32 -3.69 -44.41
N ASN A 176 -5.14 -4.27 -43.52
CA ASN A 176 -5.22 -5.69 -43.11
C ASN A 176 -4.47 -6.15 -41.84
N ARG A 177 -3.52 -5.40 -41.28
CA ARG A 177 -2.89 -5.75 -39.98
C ARG A 177 -3.43 -4.95 -38.79
N TYR A 178 -4.29 -3.98 -39.07
CA TYR A 178 -4.84 -3.07 -38.08
C TYR A 178 -6.10 -3.64 -37.44
N SER A 179 -6.01 -3.96 -36.14
CA SER A 179 -7.17 -4.30 -35.32
C SER A 179 -7.60 -3.05 -34.54
N VAL A 180 -8.80 -2.55 -34.84
CA VAL A 180 -9.41 -1.40 -34.17
C VAL A 180 -9.49 -1.66 -32.66
N SER A 181 -9.89 -2.87 -32.25
CA SER A 181 -10.00 -3.25 -30.83
C SER A 181 -8.66 -3.20 -30.09
N ARG A 182 -7.57 -3.64 -30.72
CA ARG A 182 -6.23 -3.57 -30.12
C ARG A 182 -5.79 -2.11 -29.86
N THR A 183 -6.06 -1.20 -30.78
CA THR A 183 -5.73 0.23 -30.58
C THR A 183 -6.55 0.84 -29.44
N TYR A 184 -7.83 0.52 -29.33
CA TYR A 184 -8.68 0.96 -28.22
C TYR A 184 -8.16 0.46 -26.87
N GLN A 185 -7.81 -0.82 -26.76
CA GLN A 185 -7.24 -1.40 -25.52
C GLN A 185 -5.94 -0.73 -25.11
N ILE A 186 -5.01 -0.46 -26.04
CA ILE A 186 -3.74 0.20 -25.70
C ILE A 186 -3.99 1.65 -25.25
N LYS A 187 -4.92 2.38 -25.90
CA LYS A 187 -5.30 3.73 -25.47
C LYS A 187 -5.92 3.73 -24.07
N GLU A 188 -6.82 2.79 -23.80
CA GLU A 188 -7.42 2.60 -22.47
C GLU A 188 -6.34 2.32 -21.43
N ASN A 189 -5.42 1.38 -21.69
CA ASN A 189 -4.36 1.05 -20.75
C ASN A 189 -3.38 2.20 -20.50
N ILE A 190 -3.06 3.01 -21.52
CA ILE A 190 -2.27 4.24 -21.32
C ILE A 190 -3.03 5.24 -20.46
N SER A 191 -4.33 5.43 -20.70
CA SER A 191 -5.18 6.31 -19.90
C SER A 191 -5.20 5.86 -18.42
N VAL A 192 -5.47 4.57 -18.19
CA VAL A 192 -5.49 3.95 -16.87
C VAL A 192 -4.13 4.08 -16.17
N LEU A 193 -3.02 3.74 -16.83
CA LEU A 193 -1.67 3.88 -16.26
C LEU A 193 -1.32 5.34 -15.95
N THR A 194 -1.76 6.28 -16.78
CA THR A 194 -1.55 7.72 -16.54
C THR A 194 -2.34 8.18 -15.32
N SER A 195 -3.59 7.73 -15.17
CA SER A 195 -4.40 7.97 -13.97
C SER A 195 -3.73 7.38 -12.73
N TYR A 196 -3.17 6.16 -12.80
CA TYR A 196 -2.40 5.58 -11.70
C TYR A 196 -1.18 6.40 -11.33
N ILE A 197 -0.43 6.93 -12.30
CA ILE A 197 0.73 7.81 -11.99
C ILE A 197 0.26 9.09 -11.29
N LYS A 198 -0.87 9.67 -11.72
CA LYS A 198 -1.45 10.85 -11.07
C LYS A 198 -1.87 10.56 -9.64
N VAL A 199 -2.46 9.40 -9.35
CA VAL A 199 -2.82 8.96 -7.99
C VAL A 199 -1.60 8.56 -7.15
N SER A 200 -0.60 7.95 -7.77
CA SER A 200 0.61 7.46 -7.08
C SER A 200 1.52 8.60 -6.63
N ARG A 201 1.53 9.74 -7.33
CA ARG A 201 2.36 10.91 -6.97
C ARG A 201 2.02 11.47 -5.58
N PRO A 202 0.75 11.83 -5.27
CA PRO A 202 0.36 12.20 -3.91
C PRO A 202 0.68 11.11 -2.90
N LYS A 203 0.46 9.83 -3.23
CA LYS A 203 0.79 8.71 -2.33
C LYS A 203 2.28 8.63 -2.02
N MET A 204 3.16 8.80 -3.01
CA MET A 204 4.61 8.82 -2.81
C MET A 204 5.05 10.02 -1.97
N ALA A 205 4.47 11.19 -2.23
CA ALA A 205 4.72 12.38 -1.41
C ALA A 205 4.28 12.15 0.04
N PHE A 206 3.10 11.56 0.25
CA PHE A 206 2.56 11.22 1.56
C PHE A 206 3.35 10.13 2.28
N SER A 207 3.98 9.20 1.55
CA SER A 207 4.86 8.19 2.14
C SER A 207 6.27 8.69 2.45
N THR A 208 6.66 9.90 2.02
CA THR A 208 8.01 10.43 2.25
C THR A 208 8.26 10.82 3.72
N PRO A 209 7.35 11.53 4.42
CA PRO A 209 7.49 11.89 5.83
C PRO A 209 7.87 10.76 6.80
N PRO A 210 7.28 9.54 6.74
CA PRO A 210 7.70 8.47 7.63
C PRO A 210 9.15 8.03 7.38
N PHE A 211 9.62 7.98 6.13
CA PHE A 211 11.03 7.66 5.85
C PHE A 211 11.98 8.72 6.41
N VAL A 212 11.63 10.00 6.28
CA VAL A 212 12.42 11.10 6.84
C VAL A 212 12.45 11.02 8.36
N SER A 213 11.30 10.78 8.99
CA SER A 213 11.18 10.67 10.46
C SER A 213 11.98 9.48 10.98
N PHE A 214 11.92 8.34 10.29
CA PHE A 214 12.71 7.16 10.63
C PHE A 214 14.22 7.40 10.46
N ALA A 215 14.63 8.11 9.40
CA ALA A 215 16.03 8.48 9.21
C ALA A 215 16.54 9.38 10.34
N ILE A 216 15.75 10.38 10.78
CA ILE A 216 16.09 11.23 11.93
C ILE A 216 16.23 10.38 13.20
N PHE A 217 15.30 9.45 13.44
CA PHE A 217 15.35 8.55 14.60
C PHE A 217 16.64 7.69 14.64
N LEU A 218 17.12 7.23 13.49
CA LEU A 218 18.36 6.47 13.38
C LEU A 218 19.62 7.33 13.51
N LEU A 219 19.59 8.56 13.01
CA LEU A 219 20.74 9.47 12.99
C LEU A 219 20.98 10.15 14.34
N VAL A 220 19.95 10.36 15.15
CA VAL A 220 20.08 10.98 16.48
C VAL A 220 20.49 9.93 17.52
N PRO A 221 21.73 9.98 18.07
CA PRO A 221 22.17 9.01 19.07
C PRO A 221 21.42 9.17 20.40
N ALA A 222 21.32 8.09 21.18
CA ALA A 222 20.75 8.12 22.52
C ALA A 222 21.61 8.97 23.47
N ASN A 223 20.97 9.67 24.40
CA ASN A 223 21.63 10.44 25.47
C ASN A 223 22.48 11.63 24.97
N ALA A 224 22.27 12.08 23.73
CA ALA A 224 22.94 13.25 23.17
C ALA A 224 22.27 14.58 23.57
N GLY A 225 21.27 14.55 24.47
CA GLY A 225 20.45 15.71 24.84
C GLY A 225 19.30 16.01 23.88
N PHE A 226 19.19 15.26 22.78
CA PHE A 226 18.12 15.40 21.77
C PHE A 226 17.08 14.27 21.82
N ASP A 227 16.92 13.63 22.99
CA ASP A 227 16.02 12.47 23.13
C ASP A 227 14.56 12.82 22.81
N GLY A 228 14.13 14.06 23.10
CA GLY A 228 12.81 14.57 22.71
C GLY A 228 12.58 14.56 21.19
N LEU A 229 13.54 15.02 20.39
CA LEU A 229 13.47 14.99 18.92
C LEU A 229 13.44 13.54 18.41
N ARG A 230 14.24 12.67 19.03
CA ARG A 230 14.29 11.25 18.67
C ARG A 230 12.95 10.56 18.90
N TYR A 231 12.36 10.71 20.09
CA TYR A 231 11.05 10.12 20.40
C TYR A 231 9.92 10.75 19.59
N PHE A 232 9.97 12.06 19.37
CA PHE A 232 9.04 12.75 18.48
C PHE A 232 9.10 12.18 17.05
N SER A 233 10.30 11.96 16.51
CA SER A 233 10.47 11.37 15.18
C SER A 233 9.94 9.94 15.10
N ALA A 234 10.13 9.13 16.14
CA ALA A 234 9.54 7.80 16.23
C ALA A 234 8.00 7.84 16.28
N ALA A 235 7.41 8.77 17.05
CA ALA A 235 5.96 8.94 17.10
C ALA A 235 5.39 9.47 15.78
N MET A 236 6.06 10.42 15.14
CA MET A 236 5.68 10.92 13.82
C MET A 236 5.75 9.80 12.78
N PHE A 237 6.78 8.96 12.80
CA PHE A 237 6.86 7.78 11.93
C PHE A 237 5.64 6.87 12.10
N ASP A 238 5.28 6.56 13.34
CA ASP A 238 4.14 5.71 13.68
C ASP A 238 2.78 6.35 13.30
N LEU A 239 2.63 7.66 13.51
CA LEU A 239 1.45 8.43 13.13
C LEU A 239 1.28 8.45 11.61
N TRP A 240 2.34 8.78 10.86
CA TRP A 240 2.30 8.82 9.40
C TRP A 240 2.01 7.45 8.80
N LEU A 241 2.55 6.38 9.39
CA LEU A 241 2.22 5.02 9.00
C LEU A 241 0.73 4.70 9.22
N SER A 242 0.14 5.20 10.30
CA SER A 242 -1.28 5.00 10.60
C SER A 242 -2.20 5.80 9.67
N LEU A 243 -1.71 6.92 9.13
CA LEU A 243 -2.42 7.76 8.16
C LEU A 243 -2.32 7.27 6.70
N SER A 244 -1.31 6.44 6.38
CA SER A 244 -0.96 6.03 5.00
C SER A 244 -1.73 4.79 4.53
#